data_AF-A0A0U5AYY2-F1
#
_entry.id   AF-A0A0U5AYY2-F1
#
_cell.length_a   1.000
_cell.length_b   1.000
_cell.length_c   1.000
_cell.angle_alpha   90.00
_cell.angle_beta   90.00
_cell.angle_gamma   90.00
#
_symmetry.space_group_name_H-M   'P 1'
#
loop_
_entity.id
_entity.type
_entity.pdbx_description
1 polymer ?
#
loop_
_entity_poly.entity_id
_entity_poly.type
_entity_poly.pdbx_seq_one_letter_code
_entity_poly.pdbx_strand_id
1 'polypeptide(L)'
;MFLARNPLCKECQAEGNTVVAEVVDHIIPHKGDHVLFWDEKNWQPLCKRHHDSKTAKEDGGFGNYIPLSMDKSDGGGAGKG
;
A
#
# COMPACT_ATOMS: atom_id res chain seq x y z
N MET A 1 9.31 9.98 18.04
CA MET A 1 8.11 9.21 17.62
C MET A 1 7.57 9.77 16.31
N PHE A 2 7.42 8.95 15.27
CA PHE A 2 7.05 9.40 13.92
C PHE A 2 5.60 9.94 13.82
N LEU A 3 4.61 9.22 14.36
CA LEU A 3 3.19 9.62 14.32
C LEU A 3 2.90 10.93 15.06
N ALA A 4 3.63 11.23 16.14
CA ALA A 4 3.47 12.49 16.85
C ALA A 4 3.80 13.72 15.99
N ARG A 5 4.74 13.58 15.03
CA ARG A 5 5.09 14.63 14.05
C ARG A 5 4.23 14.56 12.79
N ASN A 6 3.60 13.42 12.54
CA ASN A 6 2.82 13.13 11.34
C ASN A 6 1.44 12.56 11.74
N PRO A 7 0.57 13.35 12.39
CA PRO A 7 -0.62 12.83 13.05
C PRO A 7 -1.78 12.52 12.09
N LEU A 8 -1.67 12.90 10.82
CA LEU A 8 -2.75 12.76 9.84
C LEU A 8 -2.40 11.75 8.76
N CYS A 9 -3.40 10.99 8.32
CA CYS A 9 -3.28 10.05 7.21
C CYS A 9 -2.92 10.78 5.92
N LYS A 10 -1.80 10.40 5.30
CA LYS A 10 -1.26 11.04 4.10
C LYS A 10 -2.23 10.95 2.91
N GLU A 11 -2.85 9.79 2.72
CA GLU A 11 -3.80 9.55 1.63
C GLU A 11 -5.12 10.32 1.84
N CYS A 12 -5.65 10.33 3.07
CA CYS A 12 -6.81 11.16 3.38
C CYS A 12 -6.52 12.64 3.11
N GLN A 13 -5.33 13.14 3.48
CA GLN A 13 -4.96 14.53 3.20
C GLN A 13 -4.92 14.83 1.69
N ALA A 14 -4.40 13.89 0.87
CA ALA A 14 -4.42 14.01 -0.59
C ALA A 14 -5.84 14.00 -1.16
N GLU A 15 -6.78 13.30 -0.51
CA GLU A 15 -8.21 13.30 -0.83
C GLU A 15 -8.95 14.55 -0.29
N GLY A 16 -8.28 15.46 0.43
CA GLY A 16 -8.90 16.64 1.06
C GLY A 16 -9.57 16.37 2.41
N ASN A 17 -9.35 15.20 3.01
CA ASN A 17 -9.91 14.77 4.27
C ASN A 17 -8.91 14.92 5.43
N THR A 18 -9.41 15.24 6.62
CA THR A 18 -8.59 15.29 7.85
C THR A 18 -8.90 14.08 8.72
N VAL A 19 -8.10 13.02 8.61
CA VAL A 19 -8.25 11.78 9.38
C VAL A 19 -6.94 11.49 10.11
N VAL A 20 -7.03 11.07 11.37
CA VAL A 20 -5.88 10.72 12.19
C VAL A 20 -5.17 9.47 11.63
N ALA A 21 -3.84 9.49 11.62
CA ALA A 21 -3.04 8.32 11.32
C ALA A 21 -2.92 7.42 12.55
N GLU A 22 -3.08 6.12 12.34
CA GLU A 22 -3.04 5.10 13.39
C GLU A 22 -1.80 4.21 13.28
N VAL A 23 -1.22 4.13 12.07
CA VAL A 23 -0.10 3.26 11.76
C VAL A 23 0.96 3.99 10.94
N VAL A 24 2.19 3.49 11.05
CA VAL A 24 3.31 3.86 10.17
C VAL A 24 3.47 2.75 9.16
N ASP A 25 3.45 3.10 7.88
CA ASP A 25 3.53 2.18 6.76
C ASP A 25 4.74 2.50 5.88
N HIS A 26 5.29 1.50 5.18
CA HIS A 26 6.37 1.70 4.22
C HIS A 26 5.82 2.05 2.83
N ILE A 27 6.21 3.20 2.27
CA ILE A 27 5.84 3.66 0.92
C ILE A 27 6.30 2.62 -0.12
N ILE A 28 7.54 2.16 -0.01
CA ILE A 28 8.12 1.07 -0.78
C ILE A 28 8.23 -0.15 0.16
N PRO A 29 7.58 -1.28 -0.18
CA PRO A 29 7.71 -2.51 0.60
C PRO A 29 9.17 -2.92 0.76
N HIS A 30 9.60 -3.12 2.00
CA HIS A 30 11.00 -3.41 2.29
C HIS A 30 11.46 -4.77 1.79
N LYS A 31 10.58 -5.78 1.67
CA LYS A 31 10.88 -7.13 1.13
C LYS A 31 12.14 -7.80 1.73
N GLY A 32 12.42 -7.53 3.01
CA GLY A 32 13.61 -8.02 3.72
C GLY A 32 14.83 -7.10 3.68
N ASP A 33 14.78 -5.98 2.96
CA ASP A 33 15.81 -4.94 3.00
C ASP A 33 15.71 -4.13 4.31
N HIS A 34 16.71 -4.25 5.17
CA HIS A 34 16.75 -3.53 6.45
C HIS A 34 17.02 -2.04 6.29
N VAL A 35 17.74 -1.61 5.26
CA VAL A 35 17.97 -0.19 5.00
C VAL A 35 16.64 0.46 4.68
N LEU A 36 15.84 -0.17 3.82
CA LEU A 36 14.52 0.31 3.42
C LEU A 36 13.49 0.21 4.57
N PHE A 37 13.66 -0.75 5.47
CA PHE A 37 12.82 -0.90 6.66
C PHE A 37 12.99 0.27 7.64
N TRP A 38 14.24 0.71 7.86
CA TRP A 38 14.58 1.76 8.83
C TRP A 38 14.69 3.17 8.21
N ASP A 39 14.50 3.32 6.91
CA ASP A 39 14.49 4.63 6.27
C ASP A 39 13.21 5.40 6.62
N GLU A 40 13.31 6.40 7.50
CA GLU A 40 12.19 7.29 7.85
C GLU A 40 11.60 8.01 6.62
N LYS A 41 12.37 8.20 5.53
CA LYS A 41 11.86 8.79 4.29
C LYS A 41 10.95 7.83 3.51
N ASN A 42 11.09 6.53 3.78
CA ASN A 42 10.22 5.49 3.25
C ASN A 42 8.97 5.29 4.12
N TRP A 43 8.80 6.02 5.23
CA TRP A 43 7.62 5.89 6.09
C TRP A 43 6.53 6.88 5.71
N GLN A 44 5.28 6.45 5.82
CA GLN A 44 4.09 7.30 5.69
C GLN A 44 3.08 7.04 6.81
N PRO A 45 2.40 8.09 7.29
CA PRO A 45 1.31 7.96 8.26
C PRO A 45 0.01 7.55 7.54
N LEU A 46 -0.63 6.46 7.95
CA LEU A 46 -1.91 6.03 7.36
C LEU A 46 -2.96 5.78 8.45
N CYS A 47 -4.22 5.99 8.09
CA CYS A 47 -5.35 5.45 8.85
C CYS A 47 -5.49 3.95 8.53
N LYS A 48 -6.18 3.21 9.39
CA LYS A 48 -6.37 1.77 9.21
C LYS A 48 -6.98 1.41 7.85
N ARG A 49 -7.95 2.19 7.36
CA ARG A 49 -8.61 1.97 6.05
C ARG A 49 -7.62 1.97 4.88
N HIS A 50 -6.76 2.98 4.81
CA HIS A 50 -5.80 3.10 3.70
C HIS A 50 -4.65 2.11 3.83
N HIS A 51 -4.20 1.84 5.05
CA HIS A 51 -3.21 0.80 5.32
C HIS A 51 -3.71 -0.58 4.85
N ASP A 52 -4.90 -1.00 5.32
CA ASP A 52 -5.47 -2.30 4.97
C ASP A 52 -5.75 -2.39 3.46
N SER A 53 -6.16 -1.30 2.82
CA SER A 53 -6.33 -1.24 1.36
C SER A 53 -5.01 -1.37 0.61
N LYS A 54 -3.90 -0.86 1.14
CA LYS A 54 -2.56 -0.99 0.55
C LYS A 54 -2.05 -2.42 0.70
N THR A 55 -2.15 -3.01 1.89
CA THR A 55 -1.84 -4.44 2.12
C THR A 55 -2.64 -5.31 1.15
N ALA A 56 -3.94 -5.06 0.98
CA ALA A 56 -4.74 -5.77 0.00
C ALA A 56 -4.29 -5.55 -1.47
N LYS A 57 -3.62 -4.45 -1.81
CA LYS A 57 -3.05 -4.26 -3.17
C LYS A 57 -1.68 -4.93 -3.30
N GLU A 58 -0.88 -4.91 -2.24
CA GLU A 58 0.49 -5.43 -2.22
C GLU A 58 0.55 -6.95 -2.07
N ASP A 59 -0.34 -7.53 -1.26
CA ASP A 59 -0.49 -8.97 -1.06
C ASP A 59 -1.43 -9.64 -2.07
N GLY A 60 -1.94 -8.89 -3.07
CA GLY A 60 -2.85 -9.42 -4.08
C GLY A 60 -4.16 -9.89 -3.46
N GLY A 61 -4.95 -8.94 -2.96
CA GLY A 61 -6.18 -9.05 -2.19
C GLY A 61 -6.85 -10.41 -2.33
N PHE A 62 -6.91 -11.17 -1.24
CA PHE A 62 -7.44 -12.52 -1.23
C PHE A 62 -6.87 -13.40 -2.36
N GLY A 63 -5.57 -13.67 -2.31
CA GLY A 63 -5.00 -14.86 -2.96
C GLY A 63 -4.94 -14.85 -4.49
N ASN A 64 -4.74 -13.70 -5.14
CA ASN A 64 -4.36 -13.68 -6.56
C ASN A 64 -2.97 -13.07 -6.74
N TYR A 65 -1.95 -13.88 -6.45
CA TYR A 65 -0.59 -13.65 -6.90
C TYR A 65 -0.51 -13.86 -8.41
N ILE A 66 -0.45 -12.78 -9.18
CA ILE A 66 0.02 -12.82 -10.58
C ILE A 66 1.52 -12.50 -10.58
N PRO A 67 2.42 -13.50 -10.68
CA PRO A 67 3.84 -13.22 -10.85
C PRO A 67 4.07 -12.42 -12.13
N LEU A 68 4.93 -11.41 -12.04
CA LEU A 68 5.45 -10.63 -13.17
C LEU A 68 6.32 -11.51 -14.09
N SER A 69 5.68 -12.42 -14.82
CA SER A 69 6.22 -13.13 -15.97
C SER A 69 5.07 -13.86 -16.68
N MET A 70 4.16 -13.09 -17.28
CA MET A 70 3.30 -13.61 -18.35
C MET A 70 3.61 -12.76 -19.56
N ASP A 71 4.48 -13.30 -20.40
CA ASP A 71 4.57 -12.95 -21.80
C ASP A 71 3.14 -12.90 -22.38
N LYS A 72 2.82 -11.79 -23.02
CA LYS A 72 1.55 -11.63 -23.71
C LYS A 72 1.55 -12.61 -24.88
N SER A 73 0.85 -13.71 -24.75
CA SER A 73 0.34 -14.51 -25.87
C SER A 73 -0.93 -15.19 -25.40
N ASP A 74 -1.99 -15.05 -26.20
CA ASP A 74 -3.29 -15.73 -26.10
C ASP A 74 -4.24 -15.14 -25.02
N GLY A 75 -5.46 -14.68 -25.28
CA GLY A 75 -6.37 -14.88 -26.40
C GLY A 75 -7.77 -15.22 -25.86
N GLY A 76 -8.73 -14.30 -25.97
CA GLY A 76 -10.18 -14.50 -25.69
C GLY A 76 -10.59 -14.32 -24.22
N GLY A 77 -11.74 -13.78 -23.83
CA GLY A 77 -12.98 -13.45 -24.51
C GLY A 77 -14.18 -13.80 -23.59
N ALA A 78 -15.19 -12.92 -23.53
CA ALA A 78 -16.52 -13.08 -22.90
C ALA A 78 -16.59 -13.10 -21.36
N GLY A 79 -17.62 -12.57 -20.70
CA GLY A 79 -18.90 -12.03 -21.16
C GLY A 79 -19.68 -11.44 -19.98
N LYS A 80 -20.65 -10.59 -20.32
CA LYS A 80 -21.62 -9.94 -19.42
C LYS A 80 -22.60 -10.96 -18.84
N GLY A 81 -23.12 -10.65 -17.66
CA GLY A 81 -24.30 -11.26 -17.05
C GLY A 81 -24.78 -10.40 -15.90
#